data_AF-A0A8T7FEZ2-F1
#
_entry.id   AF-A0A8T7FEZ2-F1
#
_cell.length_a   1.000
_cell.length_b   1.000
_cell.length_c   1.000
_cell.angle_alpha   90.00
_cell.angle_beta   90.00
_cell.angle_gamma   90.00
#
_symmetry.space_group_name_H-M   'P 1'
#
loop_
_entity.id
_entity.type
_entity.pdbx_description
1 polymer ?
#
loop_
_entity_poly.entity_id
_entity_poly.type
_entity_poly.pdbx_seq_one_letter_code
_entity_poly.pdbx_strand_id
1 'polypeptide(L)'
;MFPELGFPTSCLVSINDLVIEQCAAEMAALEIPKFIAWRSHRHFISHQSSVISDQSSVISRQLPITNYQLPTFLYTTYTGPRFSRDVRGRVWEGATVTNVALQLAFHMGFEQVILIGVDHNFASKGDANKTVVSEGDDPNHFSAAYFGKGFRWQLPDLDTSEIGYRLARDAYQKAGREVLDATVGGKLAIFPKVDYSSLF
;
A
#
# COMPACT_ATOMS: atom_id res chain seq x y z
N MET A 1 -1.52 13.21 -12.92
CA MET A 1 -1.75 11.75 -12.88
C MET A 1 -3.18 11.37 -12.49
N PHE A 2 -3.61 11.32 -11.22
CA PHE A 2 -4.99 10.86 -10.91
C PHE A 2 -6.13 11.67 -11.56
N PRO A 3 -6.07 13.02 -11.65
CA PRO A 3 -7.05 13.79 -12.41
C PRO A 3 -7.07 13.49 -13.92
N GLU A 4 -5.97 12.95 -14.46
CA GLU A 4 -5.84 12.61 -15.89
C GLU A 4 -6.31 11.17 -16.19
N LEU A 5 -6.37 10.30 -15.18
CA LEU A 5 -6.79 8.90 -15.32
C LEU A 5 -8.32 8.73 -15.34
N GLY A 6 -9.09 9.80 -15.09
CA GLY A 6 -10.55 9.78 -15.20
C GLY A 6 -11.29 9.09 -14.05
N PHE A 7 -10.59 8.62 -13.00
CA PHE A 7 -11.19 8.05 -11.80
C PHE A 7 -10.49 8.53 -10.52
N PRO A 8 -11.22 8.73 -9.41
CA PRO A 8 -10.63 9.07 -8.12
C PRO A 8 -10.11 7.82 -7.40
N THR A 9 -9.09 7.99 -6.57
CA THR A 9 -8.62 6.94 -5.67
C THR A 9 -9.61 6.77 -4.52
N SER A 10 -10.18 5.57 -4.35
CA SER A 10 -11.15 5.31 -3.27
C SER A 10 -10.51 5.02 -1.90
N CYS A 11 -9.27 4.51 -1.87
CA CYS A 11 -8.53 4.27 -0.63
C CYS A 11 -7.02 4.16 -0.88
N LEU A 12 -6.23 4.34 0.19
CA LEU A 12 -4.79 4.10 0.20
C LEU A 12 -4.45 2.91 1.10
N VAL A 13 -3.55 2.04 0.66
CA VAL A 13 -2.94 0.99 1.48
C VAL A 13 -1.42 1.21 1.50
N SER A 14 -0.81 1.22 2.69
CA SER A 14 0.65 1.32 2.82
C SER A 14 1.15 0.53 4.02
N ILE A 15 2.23 -0.23 3.84
CA ILE A 15 2.77 -1.12 4.89
C ILE A 15 4.28 -0.98 5.10
N ASN A 16 4.99 -0.34 4.16
CA ASN A 16 6.43 -0.15 4.24
C ASN A 16 6.74 1.03 5.17
N ASP A 17 7.42 0.75 6.29
CA ASP A 17 7.66 1.76 7.33
C ASP A 17 8.51 2.95 6.85
N LEU A 18 9.46 2.74 5.93
CA LEU A 18 10.29 3.82 5.35
C LEU A 18 9.47 4.73 4.45
N VAL A 19 8.60 4.15 3.61
CA VAL A 19 7.69 4.92 2.75
C VAL A 19 6.72 5.72 3.61
N ILE A 20 6.17 5.10 4.65
CA ILE A 20 5.23 5.76 5.56
C ILE A 20 5.92 6.89 6.36
N GLU A 21 7.13 6.67 6.87
CA GLU A 21 7.92 7.69 7.57
C GLU A 21 8.12 8.94 6.70
N GLN A 22 8.55 8.74 5.45
CA GLN A 22 8.90 9.82 4.53
C GLN A 22 7.68 10.54 3.92
N CYS A 23 6.51 9.91 3.92
CA CYS A 23 5.29 10.44 3.31
C CYS A 23 4.14 10.64 4.33
N ALA A 24 4.43 10.65 5.64
CA ALA A 24 3.40 10.64 6.68
C ALA A 24 2.47 11.85 6.60
N ALA A 25 3.02 13.04 6.32
CA ALA A 25 2.26 14.28 6.24
C ALA A 25 1.33 14.28 5.02
N GLU A 26 1.84 13.88 3.85
CA GLU A 26 1.08 13.75 2.61
C GLU A 26 -0.02 12.70 2.76
N MET A 27 0.28 11.55 3.35
CA MET A 27 -0.70 10.51 3.64
C MET A 27 -1.77 11.01 4.62
N ALA A 28 -1.40 11.75 5.67
CA ALA A 28 -2.36 12.32 6.62
C ALA A 28 -3.34 13.30 5.96
N ALA A 29 -2.85 14.10 5.01
CA ALA A 29 -3.64 15.10 4.28
C ALA A 29 -4.65 14.51 3.29
N LEU A 30 -4.55 13.22 2.93
CA LEU A 30 -5.52 12.59 2.04
C LEU A 30 -6.89 12.42 2.70
N GLU A 31 -7.95 12.88 2.02
CA GLU A 31 -9.36 12.77 2.45
C GLU A 31 -10.03 11.46 1.98
N ILE A 32 -9.27 10.37 1.95
CA ILE A 32 -9.74 9.03 1.60
C ILE A 32 -9.41 8.04 2.72
N PRO A 33 -10.14 6.91 2.83
CA PRO A 33 -9.75 5.82 3.72
C PRO A 33 -8.29 5.39 3.52
N LYS A 34 -7.56 5.27 4.64
CA LYS A 34 -6.14 4.90 4.68
C LYS A 34 -5.98 3.65 5.53
N PHE A 35 -5.38 2.61 4.98
CA PHE A 35 -5.03 1.38 5.70
C PHE A 35 -3.51 1.32 5.83
N ILE A 36 -3.01 1.50 7.05
CA ILE A 36 -1.57 1.65 7.30
C ILE A 36 -1.08 0.58 8.28
N ALA A 37 0.11 0.01 8.08
CA ALA A 37 0.67 -0.91 9.06
C ALA A 37 0.79 -0.27 10.46
N TRP A 38 0.28 -0.95 11.50
CA TRP A 38 0.29 -0.47 12.89
C TRP A 38 1.70 -0.11 13.36
N ARG A 39 2.73 -0.82 12.90
CA ARG A 39 4.14 -0.51 13.25
C ARG A 39 4.50 0.96 12.99
N SER A 40 3.87 1.59 11.99
CA SER A 40 4.13 2.96 11.55
C SER A 40 3.24 4.01 12.23
N HIS A 41 2.38 3.63 13.20
CA HIS A 41 1.47 4.58 13.87
C HIS A 41 2.17 5.77 14.51
N ARG A 42 3.41 5.57 14.98
CA ARG A 42 4.25 6.61 15.60
C ARG A 42 4.48 7.84 14.72
N HIS A 43 4.43 7.67 13.40
CA HIS A 43 4.63 8.76 12.42
C HIS A 43 3.41 9.69 12.31
N PHE A 44 2.27 9.30 12.89
CA PHE A 44 1.01 10.05 12.84
C PHE A 44 0.66 10.72 14.17
N ILE A 45 1.55 10.68 15.17
CA ILE A 45 1.31 11.21 16.52
C ILE A 45 1.52 12.74 16.61
N SER A 46 2.16 13.36 15.61
CA SER A 46 2.74 14.71 15.73
C SER A 46 1.82 15.91 15.50
N HIS A 47 0.50 15.76 15.37
CA HIS A 47 -0.41 16.93 15.27
C HIS A 47 -1.09 17.33 16.60
N GLN A 48 -0.69 16.71 17.72
CA GLN A 48 -1.30 16.93 19.04
C GLN A 48 -0.46 17.76 20.02
N SER A 49 0.65 18.36 19.60
CA SER A 49 1.47 19.15 20.53
C SER A 49 1.96 20.45 19.91
N SER A 50 1.04 21.38 19.68
CA SER A 50 1.39 22.79 19.79
C SER A 50 1.65 23.08 21.28
N VAL A 51 2.93 23.21 21.62
CA VAL A 51 3.42 23.73 22.89
C VAL A 51 2.70 25.05 23.20
N ILE A 52 1.95 25.08 24.31
CA ILE A 52 1.50 26.34 24.91
C ILE A 52 2.72 26.93 25.61
N SER A 53 3.38 27.87 24.95
CA SER A 53 4.25 28.84 25.59
C SER A 53 4.01 30.20 24.94
N ASP A 54 2.88 30.82 25.25
CA ASP A 54 2.86 32.15 25.86
C ASP A 54 1.41 32.58 26.14
N GLN A 55 1.22 33.36 27.19
CA GLN A 55 -0.05 34.02 27.47
C GLN A 55 -0.27 35.16 26.47
N SER A 56 -0.83 34.90 25.29
CA SER A 56 -1.68 35.85 24.56
C SER A 56 -2.16 35.29 23.21
N SER A 57 -3.49 35.31 23.04
CA SER A 57 -4.23 35.35 21.77
C SER A 57 -3.71 34.49 20.61
N VAL A 58 -4.24 33.28 20.46
CA VAL A 58 -5.18 32.89 19.38
C VAL A 58 -5.80 31.57 19.86
N ILE A 59 -7.13 31.52 19.96
CA ILE A 59 -7.83 30.24 20.12
C ILE A 59 -7.62 29.50 18.80
N SER A 60 -6.57 28.68 18.72
CA SER A 60 -6.49 27.65 17.69
C SER A 60 -7.64 26.69 17.99
N ARG A 61 -8.78 26.92 17.34
CA ARG A 61 -9.84 25.92 17.30
C ARG A 61 -9.23 24.75 16.53
N GLN A 62 -8.71 23.77 17.26
CA GLN A 62 -8.46 22.44 16.74
C GLN A 62 -9.77 22.00 16.09
N LEU A 63 -9.82 22.00 14.75
CA LEU A 63 -10.96 21.44 14.04
C LEU A 63 -11.11 20.00 14.56
N PRO A 64 -12.33 19.55 14.91
CA PRO A 64 -12.53 18.20 15.39
C PRO A 64 -11.92 17.26 14.36
N ILE A 65 -11.00 16.38 14.81
CA ILE A 65 -10.43 15.33 13.97
C ILE A 65 -11.62 14.57 13.40
N THR A 66 -11.90 14.76 12.12
CA THR A 66 -12.92 13.94 11.47
C THR A 66 -12.33 12.55 11.34
N ASN A 67 -13.15 11.51 11.45
CA ASN A 67 -12.70 10.10 11.42
C ASN A 67 -11.85 9.72 10.19
N TYR A 68 -11.80 10.58 9.16
CA TYR A 68 -11.02 10.40 7.93
C TYR A 68 -9.56 10.90 8.02
N GLN A 69 -9.20 11.71 9.03
CA GLN A 69 -7.84 12.20 9.17
C GLN A 69 -6.88 11.14 9.71
N LEU A 70 -7.35 10.27 10.61
CA LEU A 70 -6.53 9.21 11.17
C LEU A 70 -6.58 7.92 10.32
N PRO A 71 -5.44 7.31 10.01
CA PRO A 71 -5.41 6.01 9.33
C PRO A 71 -6.09 4.91 10.15
N THR A 72 -6.72 3.97 9.44
CA THR A 72 -7.05 2.65 10.01
C THR A 72 -5.76 1.84 10.07
N PHE A 73 -5.31 1.51 11.27
CA PHE A 73 -4.08 0.76 11.44
C PHE A 73 -4.31 -0.75 11.39
N LEU A 74 -3.54 -1.45 10.55
CA LEU A 74 -3.56 -2.89 10.38
C LEU A 74 -2.48 -3.57 11.21
N TYR A 75 -2.82 -4.63 11.94
CA TYR A 75 -1.83 -5.40 12.67
C TYR A 75 -1.10 -6.38 11.74
N THR A 76 -0.08 -5.88 11.03
CA THR A 76 0.64 -6.65 10.01
C THR A 76 1.85 -7.42 10.55
N THR A 77 2.26 -8.47 9.83
CA THR A 77 3.40 -9.33 10.17
C THR A 77 4.21 -9.77 8.96
N TYR A 78 5.52 -9.92 9.16
CA TYR A 78 6.44 -10.55 8.22
C TYR A 78 6.51 -12.08 8.36
N THR A 79 6.11 -12.61 9.52
CA THR A 79 6.20 -14.05 9.83
C THR A 79 4.85 -14.76 9.78
N GLY A 80 4.89 -16.06 9.46
CA GLY A 80 3.74 -16.96 9.41
C GLY A 80 2.94 -16.81 8.11
N PRO A 81 3.43 -17.37 6.99
CA PRO A 81 2.74 -17.32 5.70
C PRO A 81 1.28 -17.80 5.79
N ARG A 82 0.34 -16.89 5.54
CA ARG A 82 -1.10 -17.16 5.59
C ARG A 82 -1.87 -16.05 4.87
N PHE A 83 -2.95 -16.42 4.20
CA PHE A 83 -3.97 -15.47 3.77
C PHE A 83 -5.00 -15.24 4.88
N SER A 84 -5.14 -14.01 5.36
CA SER A 84 -6.18 -13.65 6.33
C SER A 84 -7.49 -13.29 5.61
N ARG A 85 -8.56 -14.01 5.97
CA ARG A 85 -9.93 -13.68 5.54
C ARG A 85 -10.59 -12.61 6.43
N ASP A 86 -9.97 -12.31 7.58
CA ASP A 86 -10.42 -11.33 8.56
C ASP A 86 -9.27 -10.43 9.01
N VAL A 87 -9.24 -9.21 8.48
CA VAL A 87 -8.17 -8.23 8.72
C VAL A 87 -8.27 -7.52 10.07
N ARG A 88 -9.31 -7.81 10.87
CA ARG A 88 -9.37 -7.40 12.28
C ARG A 88 -8.31 -8.13 13.13
N GLY A 89 -7.84 -9.28 12.64
CA GLY A 89 -6.74 -10.03 13.22
C GLY A 89 -5.38 -9.66 12.62
N ARG A 90 -4.42 -10.56 12.73
CA ARG A 90 -3.06 -10.38 12.21
C ARG A 90 -3.02 -10.64 10.70
N VAL A 91 -2.41 -9.74 9.93
CA VAL A 91 -2.33 -9.80 8.46
C VAL A 91 -0.90 -10.06 8.02
N TRP A 92 -0.64 -11.17 7.32
CA TRP A 92 0.70 -11.42 6.79
C TRP A 92 0.91 -10.62 5.51
N GLU A 93 2.01 -9.87 5.47
CA GLU A 93 2.29 -8.93 4.39
C GLU A 93 2.64 -9.65 3.08
N GLY A 94 3.35 -10.78 3.16
CA GLY A 94 3.82 -11.48 1.96
C GLY A 94 4.74 -10.61 1.11
N ALA A 95 5.54 -9.74 1.75
CA ALA A 95 6.51 -8.83 1.13
C ALA A 95 5.98 -7.87 0.04
N THR A 96 4.66 -7.70 -0.06
CA THR A 96 4.03 -6.79 -1.04
C THR A 96 2.77 -6.15 -0.47
N VAL A 97 2.61 -4.85 -0.70
CA VAL A 97 1.39 -4.13 -0.32
C VAL A 97 0.15 -4.67 -1.05
N THR A 98 0.32 -5.18 -2.26
CA THR A 98 -0.76 -5.76 -3.06
C THR A 98 -1.38 -6.97 -2.35
N ASN A 99 -0.59 -7.81 -1.68
CA ASN A 99 -1.12 -8.96 -0.93
C ASN A 99 -1.93 -8.54 0.31
N VAL A 100 -1.58 -7.42 0.95
CA VAL A 100 -2.39 -6.84 2.03
C VAL A 100 -3.69 -6.24 1.48
N ALA A 101 -3.63 -5.55 0.34
CA ALA A 101 -4.81 -5.02 -0.35
C ALA A 101 -5.78 -6.14 -0.76
N LEU A 102 -5.28 -7.27 -1.25
CA LEU A 102 -6.10 -8.45 -1.58
C LEU A 102 -6.80 -9.05 -0.35
N GLN A 103 -6.14 -9.07 0.81
CA GLN A 103 -6.75 -9.52 2.08
C GLN A 103 -7.82 -8.54 2.57
N LEU A 104 -7.59 -7.23 2.45
CA LEU A 104 -8.58 -6.19 2.74
C LEU A 104 -9.83 -6.35 1.85
N ALA A 105 -9.64 -6.45 0.53
CA ALA A 105 -10.75 -6.61 -0.40
C ALA A 105 -11.55 -7.89 -0.13
N PHE A 106 -10.87 -8.98 0.22
CA PHE A 106 -11.54 -10.22 0.60
C PHE A 106 -12.39 -10.05 1.86
N HIS A 107 -11.83 -9.41 2.89
CA HIS A 107 -12.52 -9.14 4.15
C HIS A 107 -13.76 -8.25 3.94
N MET A 108 -13.67 -7.27 3.04
CA MET A 108 -14.77 -6.37 2.69
C MET A 108 -15.85 -7.02 1.81
N GLY A 109 -15.62 -8.24 1.34
CA GLY A 109 -16.62 -9.00 0.59
C GLY A 109 -16.55 -8.86 -0.93
N PHE A 110 -15.50 -8.24 -1.50
CA PHE A 110 -15.33 -8.17 -2.95
C PHE A 110 -15.20 -9.58 -3.54
N GLU A 111 -15.98 -9.85 -4.60
CA GLU A 111 -16.01 -11.13 -5.29
C GLU A 111 -15.03 -11.21 -6.46
N GLN A 112 -14.76 -10.07 -7.12
CA GLN A 112 -13.78 -9.93 -8.18
C GLN A 112 -12.85 -8.77 -7.85
N VAL A 113 -11.54 -8.99 -7.97
CA VAL A 113 -10.52 -7.95 -7.84
C VAL A 113 -9.65 -7.91 -9.10
N ILE A 114 -9.48 -6.74 -9.70
CA ILE A 114 -8.67 -6.55 -10.90
C ILE A 114 -7.40 -5.80 -10.51
N LEU A 115 -6.24 -6.38 -10.82
CA LEU A 115 -4.93 -5.77 -10.60
C LEU A 115 -4.52 -4.95 -11.83
N ILE A 116 -3.97 -3.77 -11.59
CA ILE A 116 -3.42 -2.88 -12.61
C ILE A 116 -2.10 -2.33 -12.07
N GLY A 117 -1.06 -2.31 -12.91
CA GLY A 117 0.26 -1.77 -12.55
C GLY A 117 1.10 -2.72 -11.68
N VAL A 118 0.86 -4.03 -11.73
CA VAL A 118 1.66 -5.04 -11.02
C VAL A 118 2.70 -5.63 -11.98
N ASP A 119 3.76 -4.87 -12.24
CA ASP A 119 4.77 -5.23 -13.26
C ASP A 119 5.54 -6.51 -12.91
N HIS A 120 5.80 -6.74 -11.62
CA HIS A 120 6.54 -7.91 -11.10
C HIS A 120 7.88 -8.13 -11.85
N ASN A 121 8.57 -7.03 -12.15
CA ASN A 121 9.81 -7.01 -12.90
C ASN A 121 10.67 -5.84 -12.42
N PHE A 122 11.91 -6.12 -12.01
CA PHE A 122 12.82 -5.10 -11.47
C PHE A 122 14.21 -5.26 -12.09
N ALA A 123 14.78 -4.16 -12.59
CA ALA A 123 16.13 -4.10 -13.13
C ALA A 123 17.19 -4.11 -12.01
N SER A 124 16.87 -3.49 -10.87
CA SER A 124 17.74 -3.45 -9.70
C SER A 124 17.82 -4.82 -9.03
N LYS A 125 19.03 -5.37 -8.93
CA LYS A 125 19.31 -6.66 -8.26
C LYS A 125 20.00 -6.43 -6.92
N GLY A 126 19.63 -7.20 -5.91
CA GLY A 126 20.25 -7.19 -4.60
C GLY A 126 19.47 -8.04 -3.61
N ASP A 127 19.91 -8.02 -2.35
CA ASP A 127 19.27 -8.80 -1.30
C ASP A 127 17.83 -8.31 -1.05
N ALA A 128 16.92 -9.26 -0.91
CA ALA A 128 15.52 -9.00 -0.59
C ALA A 128 15.39 -8.08 0.63
N ASN A 129 14.51 -7.07 0.53
CA ASN A 129 14.21 -6.09 1.58
C ASN A 129 15.39 -5.20 2.01
N LYS A 130 16.52 -5.22 1.28
CA LYS A 130 17.65 -4.33 1.53
C LYS A 130 17.27 -2.88 1.29
N THR A 131 17.52 -2.04 2.29
CA THR A 131 17.32 -0.59 2.16
C THR A 131 18.34 0.01 1.19
N VAL A 132 17.85 0.80 0.25
CA VAL A 132 18.60 1.56 -0.73
C VAL A 132 18.13 3.02 -0.75
N VAL A 133 18.96 3.92 -1.23
CA VAL A 133 18.66 5.35 -1.40
C VAL A 133 18.52 5.62 -2.89
N SER A 134 17.43 6.27 -3.31
CA SER A 134 17.27 6.67 -4.71
C SER A 134 18.30 7.73 -5.10
N GLU A 135 18.93 7.55 -6.27
CA GLU A 135 19.86 8.52 -6.84
C GLU A 135 19.17 9.53 -7.77
N GLY A 136 17.87 9.36 -8.02
CA GLY A 136 17.04 10.25 -8.84
C GLY A 136 16.29 9.48 -9.91
N ASP A 137 17.00 8.92 -10.89
CA ASP A 137 16.39 8.19 -12.01
C ASP A 137 15.95 6.78 -11.57
N ASP A 138 14.65 6.50 -11.67
CA ASP A 138 14.07 5.21 -11.38
C ASP A 138 13.64 4.46 -12.65
N PRO A 139 14.36 3.41 -13.08
CA PRO A 139 13.99 2.63 -14.26
C PRO A 139 12.92 1.57 -13.97
N ASN A 140 12.52 1.37 -12.71
CA ASN A 140 11.65 0.27 -12.31
C ASN A 140 10.17 0.66 -12.20
N HIS A 141 9.86 1.96 -12.23
CA HIS A 141 8.51 2.48 -12.10
C HIS A 141 8.11 3.27 -13.35
N PHE A 142 6.80 3.47 -13.51
CA PHE A 142 6.23 4.21 -14.64
C PHE A 142 6.79 5.64 -14.81
N SER A 143 7.21 6.27 -13.71
CA SER A 143 7.84 7.59 -13.71
C SER A 143 9.29 7.49 -13.25
N ALA A 144 10.22 8.07 -14.00
CA ALA A 144 11.62 8.19 -13.58
C ALA A 144 11.78 8.99 -12.29
N ALA A 145 10.83 9.88 -11.99
CA ALA A 145 10.81 10.68 -10.77
C ALA A 145 10.03 10.03 -9.61
N TYR A 146 9.67 8.74 -9.73
CA TYR A 146 8.84 8.05 -8.73
C TYR A 146 9.48 8.06 -7.34
N PHE A 147 10.76 7.72 -7.24
CA PHE A 147 11.57 7.95 -6.06
C PHE A 147 12.51 9.13 -6.28
N GLY A 148 12.13 10.31 -5.78
CA GLY A 148 13.02 11.47 -5.78
C GLY A 148 14.38 11.18 -5.16
N LYS A 149 15.43 11.86 -5.63
CA LYS A 149 16.79 11.71 -5.11
C LYS A 149 16.81 11.84 -3.58
N GLY A 150 17.43 10.88 -2.90
CA GLY A 150 17.50 10.80 -1.45
C GLY A 150 16.39 9.97 -0.79
N PHE A 151 15.36 9.55 -1.54
CA PHE A 151 14.27 8.73 -0.99
C PHE A 151 14.77 7.32 -0.64
N ARG A 152 14.47 6.87 0.58
CA ARG A 152 14.85 5.52 1.05
C ARG A 152 13.74 4.52 0.76
N TRP A 153 14.08 3.40 0.15
CA TRP A 153 13.15 2.31 -0.13
C TRP A 153 13.83 0.95 -0.01
N GLN A 154 13.06 -0.14 -0.11
CA GLN A 154 13.57 -1.50 0.03
C GLN A 154 13.45 -2.28 -1.28
N LEU A 155 14.51 -3.01 -1.63
CA LEU A 155 14.49 -3.91 -2.78
C LEU A 155 13.39 -4.98 -2.63
N PRO A 156 12.71 -5.35 -3.72
CA PRO A 156 11.57 -6.26 -3.66
C PRO A 156 12.01 -7.69 -3.32
N ASP A 157 11.12 -8.42 -2.64
CA ASP A 157 11.22 -9.85 -2.40
C ASP A 157 10.13 -10.55 -3.22
N LEU A 158 10.47 -10.85 -4.49
CA LEU A 158 9.52 -11.42 -5.45
C LEU A 158 9.11 -12.84 -5.06
N ASP A 159 10.05 -13.64 -4.53
CA ASP A 159 9.78 -15.02 -4.13
C ASP A 159 8.76 -15.07 -2.99
N THR A 160 8.93 -14.24 -1.96
CA THR A 160 7.94 -14.14 -0.88
C THR A 160 6.62 -13.55 -1.37
N SER A 161 6.67 -12.58 -2.29
CA SER A 161 5.48 -12.01 -2.93
C SER A 161 4.65 -13.06 -3.66
N GLU A 162 5.32 -13.97 -4.38
CA GLU A 162 4.64 -15.06 -5.09
C GLU A 162 3.96 -16.05 -4.14
N ILE A 163 4.55 -16.34 -2.97
CA ILE A 163 3.89 -17.15 -1.94
C ILE A 163 2.60 -16.47 -1.49
N GLY A 164 2.65 -15.15 -1.22
CA GLY A 164 1.48 -14.33 -0.89
C GLY A 164 0.39 -14.41 -1.95
N TYR A 165 0.74 -14.14 -3.20
CA TYR A 165 -0.21 -14.17 -4.32
C TYR A 165 -0.82 -15.55 -4.55
N ARG A 166 -0.07 -16.64 -4.41
CA ARG A 166 -0.63 -18.02 -4.52
C ARG A 166 -1.63 -18.29 -3.40
N LEU A 167 -1.31 -17.95 -2.16
CA LEU A 167 -2.24 -18.09 -1.04
C LEU A 167 -3.50 -17.24 -1.21
N ALA A 168 -3.36 -16.02 -1.75
CA ALA A 168 -4.48 -15.16 -2.07
C ALA A 168 -5.37 -15.79 -3.15
N ARG A 169 -4.79 -16.19 -4.28
CA ARG A 169 -5.52 -16.86 -5.37
C ARG A 169 -6.31 -18.06 -4.86
N ASP A 170 -5.66 -18.94 -4.09
CA ASP A 170 -6.29 -20.14 -3.55
C ASP A 170 -7.45 -19.80 -2.59
N ALA A 171 -7.32 -18.76 -1.78
CA ALA A 171 -8.37 -18.32 -0.86
C ALA A 171 -9.58 -17.72 -1.59
N TYR A 172 -9.34 -16.92 -2.63
CA TYR A 172 -10.39 -16.39 -3.50
C TYR A 172 -11.13 -17.53 -4.21
N GLN A 173 -10.40 -18.43 -4.87
CA GLN A 173 -10.99 -19.57 -5.60
C GLN A 173 -11.85 -20.47 -4.68
N LYS A 174 -11.35 -20.80 -3.49
CA LYS A 174 -12.10 -21.60 -2.50
C LYS A 174 -13.37 -20.92 -2.00
N ALA A 175 -13.46 -19.60 -2.11
CA ALA A 175 -14.64 -18.82 -1.75
C ALA A 175 -15.57 -18.53 -2.94
N GLY A 176 -15.28 -19.08 -4.14
CA GLY A 176 -16.03 -18.75 -5.36
C GLY A 176 -15.79 -17.33 -5.87
N ARG A 177 -14.63 -16.76 -5.55
CA ARG A 177 -14.20 -15.40 -5.89
C ARG A 177 -12.98 -15.44 -6.79
N GLU A 178 -12.63 -14.34 -7.42
CA GLU A 178 -11.50 -14.29 -8.34
C GLU A 178 -10.65 -13.02 -8.24
N VAL A 179 -9.40 -13.16 -8.66
CA VAL A 179 -8.45 -12.07 -8.85
C VAL A 179 -7.94 -12.17 -10.28
N LEU A 180 -8.06 -11.09 -11.04
CA LEU A 180 -7.60 -10.97 -12.42
C LEU A 180 -6.47 -9.94 -12.50
N ASP A 181 -5.60 -10.08 -13.49
CA ASP A 181 -4.50 -9.14 -13.73
C ASP A 181 -4.62 -8.50 -15.12
N ALA A 182 -4.97 -7.20 -15.11
CA ALA A 182 -5.09 -6.34 -16.27
C ALA A 182 -3.83 -5.48 -16.51
N THR A 183 -2.72 -5.79 -15.84
CA THR A 183 -1.47 -5.03 -16.01
C THR A 183 -0.91 -5.23 -17.41
N VAL A 184 -0.86 -4.15 -18.19
CA VAL A 184 -0.27 -4.13 -19.53
C VAL A 184 1.23 -4.45 -19.44
N GLY A 185 1.66 -5.56 -20.06
CA GLY A 185 3.07 -5.96 -20.10
C GLY A 185 3.64 -6.56 -18.80
N GLY A 186 2.85 -6.62 -17.72
CA GLY A 186 3.28 -7.13 -16.41
C GLY A 186 3.66 -8.62 -16.43
N LYS A 187 4.71 -8.98 -15.70
CA LYS A 187 5.33 -10.32 -15.68
C LYS A 187 4.78 -11.26 -14.61
N LEU A 188 3.84 -10.80 -13.77
CA LEU A 188 3.18 -11.66 -12.80
C LEU A 188 2.34 -12.74 -13.52
N ALA A 189 2.61 -14.02 -13.21
CA ALA A 189 1.97 -15.17 -13.86
C ALA A 189 1.05 -15.98 -12.93
N ILE A 190 0.72 -15.45 -11.75
CA ILE A 190 -0.06 -16.18 -10.73
C ILE A 190 -1.57 -16.05 -10.96
N PHE A 191 -2.03 -14.86 -11.30
CA PHE A 191 -3.45 -14.56 -11.57
C PHE A 191 -3.74 -14.65 -13.07
N PRO A 192 -4.95 -15.08 -13.48
CA PRO A 192 -5.36 -15.04 -14.88
C PRO A 192 -5.24 -13.62 -15.45
N LYS A 193 -4.71 -13.52 -16.67
CA LYS A 193 -4.60 -12.25 -17.39
C LYS A 193 -5.93 -11.89 -18.04
N VAL A 194 -6.24 -10.59 -18.07
CA VAL A 194 -7.38 -10.01 -18.80
C VAL A 194 -6.91 -8.77 -19.54
N ASP A 195 -7.49 -8.49 -20.71
CA ASP A 195 -7.13 -7.30 -21.48
C ASP A 195 -7.67 -6.03 -20.80
N TYR A 196 -6.79 -5.07 -20.56
CA TYR A 196 -7.14 -3.78 -19.94
C TYR A 196 -8.27 -3.08 -20.71
N SER A 197 -8.16 -3.01 -22.04
CA SER A 197 -9.12 -2.31 -22.92
C SER A 197 -10.48 -2.99 -23.00
N SER A 198 -10.61 -4.21 -22.47
CA SER A 198 -11.90 -4.91 -22.36
C SER A 198 -12.69 -4.51 -21.12
N LEU A 199 -12.07 -3.81 -20.16
CA LEU A 199 -12.63 -3.44 -18.86
C LEU A 199 -12.79 -1.93 -18.66
N PHE A 200 -11.95 -1.11 -19.31
CA PHE A 200 -11.88 0.35 -19.17
C PHE A 200 -11.74 1.02 -20.54
#